data_AF-A0A964RUH0-F1
#
_entry.id   AF-A0A964RUH0-F1
#
_cell.length_a   1.000
_cell.length_b   1.000
_cell.length_c   1.000
_cell.angle_alpha   90.00
_cell.angle_beta   90.00
_cell.angle_gamma   90.00
#
_symmetry.space_group_name_H-M   'P 1'
#
loop_
_entity.id
_entity.type
_entity.pdbx_description
1 polymer ?
#
loop_
_entity_poly.entity_id
_entity_poly.type
_entity_poly.pdbx_seq_one_letter_code
_entity_poly.pdbx_strand_id
1 'polypeptide(L)'
;MTDKDKKWLMIGSGVVAVIVIINLTRSKTDTSGSLEDPTGNGGNSSANAPFNADYVATNLYDIMKGSFTDEQDIMDALKNVNAYQFQQVIIKFAKQSYNTTTGNQYNFWPLTPLPLEPLKVWLRTELSDSKYNTLRLKYQSLNYL
;
A
#
# COMPACT_ATOMS: atom_id res chain seq x y z
N MET A 1 26.77 -1.73 15.11
CA MET A 1 25.35 -1.55 15.48
C MET A 1 24.75 -0.61 14.46
N THR A 2 23.93 -1.15 13.57
CA THR A 2 23.32 -0.44 12.45
C THR A 2 22.10 0.34 12.94
N ASP A 3 21.70 1.42 12.27
CA ASP A 3 20.55 2.23 12.71
C ASP A 3 19.23 1.44 12.73
N LYS A 4 19.16 0.35 11.96
CA LYS A 4 18.09 -0.67 12.02
C LYS A 4 18.03 -1.40 13.39
N ASP A 5 19.17 -1.62 14.05
CA ASP A 5 19.26 -2.29 15.36
C ASP A 5 18.81 -1.37 16.50
N LYS A 6 18.87 -0.04 16.31
CA LYS A 6 18.36 0.95 17.27
C LYS A 6 16.84 1.05 17.25
N LYS A 7 16.18 0.77 16.10
CA LYS A 7 14.71 0.75 15.96
C LYS A 7 14.06 -0.37 16.81
N TRP A 8 14.70 -1.53 16.89
CA TRP A 8 14.20 -2.69 17.66
C TRP A 8 14.41 -2.58 19.17
N LEU A 9 15.32 -1.72 19.63
CA LEU A 9 15.72 -1.67 21.04
C LEU A 9 14.86 -0.73 21.91
N MET A 10 13.92 0.01 21.33
CA MET A 10 13.15 1.04 22.05
C MET A 10 11.71 0.67 22.40
N ILE A 11 11.12 -0.41 21.85
CA ILE A 11 9.68 -0.66 22.01
C ILE A 11 9.43 -2.09 22.48
N GLY A 12 9.66 -2.28 23.79
CA GLY A 12 8.98 -3.33 24.53
C GLY A 12 7.54 -2.88 24.84
N SER A 13 6.58 -3.74 24.52
CA SER A 13 5.13 -3.66 24.79
C SER A 13 4.26 -2.88 23.80
N GLY A 14 3.17 -3.51 23.35
CA GLY A 14 1.93 -2.80 23.06
C GLY A 14 1.19 -3.12 21.75
N VAL A 15 0.42 -4.20 21.76
CA VAL A 15 -0.89 -4.39 21.06
C VAL A 15 -0.90 -4.45 19.52
N VAL A 16 -1.04 -5.67 18.98
CA VAL A 16 -1.54 -5.94 17.63
C VAL A 16 -3.07 -6.04 17.70
N ALA A 17 -3.79 -5.08 17.10
CA ALA A 17 -5.24 -5.16 16.93
C ALA A 17 -5.57 -5.52 15.48
N VAL A 18 -6.03 -6.75 15.31
CA VAL A 18 -6.53 -7.35 14.07
C VAL A 18 -7.79 -6.62 13.57
N ILE A 19 -7.86 -6.32 12.27
CA ILE A 19 -9.15 -6.18 11.57
C ILE A 19 -9.18 -7.13 10.37
N VAL A 20 -9.74 -8.31 10.61
CA VAL A 20 -10.31 -9.18 9.58
C VAL A 20 -11.78 -8.80 9.46
N ILE A 21 -12.21 -8.27 8.31
CA ILE A 21 -13.64 -8.25 7.97
C ILE A 21 -13.86 -9.07 6.70
N ILE A 22 -14.54 -10.19 6.92
CA ILE A 22 -15.03 -11.19 5.99
C ILE A 22 -16.26 -10.66 5.24
N ASN A 23 -16.40 -11.11 4.00
CA ASN A 23 -17.65 -11.19 3.22
C ASN A 23 -18.90 -11.49 4.09
N LEU A 24 -19.84 -10.55 4.22
CA LEU A 24 -21.29 -10.87 4.32
C LEU A 24 -22.15 -9.60 4.34
N THR A 25 -22.85 -9.33 3.23
CA THR A 25 -24.30 -9.05 3.13
C THR A 25 -24.62 -8.22 1.88
N ARG A 26 -25.35 -8.86 0.95
CA ARG A 26 -25.92 -8.27 -0.26
C ARG A 26 -27.15 -7.44 0.11
N SER A 27 -27.39 -6.35 -0.60
CA SER A 27 -28.75 -5.89 -0.96
C SER A 27 -28.68 -5.14 -2.29
N LYS A 28 -29.66 -5.47 -3.14
CA LYS A 28 -29.73 -5.19 -4.58
C LYS A 28 -30.10 -3.74 -4.88
N THR A 29 -29.60 -3.21 -5.98
CA THR A 29 -30.31 -2.21 -6.79
C THR A 29 -29.96 -2.48 -8.25
N ASP A 30 -30.97 -2.88 -9.02
CA ASP A 30 -30.88 -3.17 -10.45
C ASP A 30 -30.88 -1.87 -11.25
N THR A 31 -30.00 -1.74 -12.25
CA THR A 31 -30.23 -0.89 -13.43
C THR A 31 -29.49 -1.48 -14.63
N SER A 32 -30.29 -1.75 -15.66
CA SER A 32 -30.01 -2.29 -16.99
C SER A 32 -29.12 -1.40 -17.88
N GLY A 33 -28.31 -2.02 -18.74
CA GLY A 33 -27.66 -1.34 -19.87
C GLY A 33 -26.64 -2.21 -20.59
N SER A 34 -27.09 -2.89 -21.64
CA SER A 34 -26.31 -3.71 -22.58
C SER A 34 -25.27 -2.90 -23.36
N LEU A 35 -24.10 -3.52 -23.65
CA LEU A 35 -23.36 -3.48 -24.93
C LEU A 35 -22.20 -4.48 -24.82
N GLU A 36 -22.20 -5.50 -25.67
CA GLU A 36 -21.12 -6.50 -25.79
C GLU A 36 -19.82 -5.83 -26.27
N ASP A 37 -18.79 -5.88 -25.42
CA ASP A 37 -17.47 -5.29 -25.65
C ASP A 37 -16.41 -6.39 -25.84
N PRO A 38 -15.70 -6.45 -26.99
CA PRO A 38 -14.67 -7.45 -27.29
C PRO A 38 -13.38 -7.31 -26.45
N THR A 39 -13.34 -6.45 -25.42
CA THR A 39 -12.27 -6.40 -24.40
C THR A 39 -12.28 -7.57 -23.41
N GLY A 40 -13.26 -8.47 -23.49
CA GLY A 40 -13.38 -9.62 -22.58
C GLY A 40 -14.29 -9.37 -21.39
N ASN A 41 -15.27 -8.47 -21.51
CA ASN A 41 -16.39 -8.34 -20.58
C ASN A 41 -17.58 -9.24 -20.95
N GLY A 42 -17.31 -10.49 -21.34
CA GLY A 42 -18.31 -11.54 -21.56
C GLY A 42 -18.47 -12.39 -20.31
N GLY A 43 -19.67 -12.43 -19.76
CA GLY A 43 -19.95 -12.90 -18.40
C GLY A 43 -19.53 -14.33 -18.06
N ASN A 44 -19.05 -14.50 -16.83
CA ASN A 44 -19.56 -15.53 -15.94
C ASN A 44 -19.38 -15.08 -14.48
N SER A 45 -20.45 -15.16 -13.72
CA SER A 45 -20.66 -14.57 -12.41
C SER A 45 -19.87 -15.29 -11.31
N SER A 46 -18.59 -14.96 -11.17
CA SER A 46 -17.95 -14.83 -9.86
C SER A 46 -17.48 -13.39 -9.79
N ALA A 47 -18.29 -12.53 -9.18
CA ALA A 47 -18.03 -11.10 -9.06
C ALA A 47 -16.79 -10.86 -8.19
N ASN A 48 -15.60 -11.02 -8.79
CA ASN A 48 -14.40 -10.37 -8.31
C ASN A 48 -14.64 -8.88 -8.52
N ALA A 49 -14.73 -8.14 -7.43
CA ALA A 49 -14.88 -6.69 -7.50
C ALA A 49 -13.77 -6.10 -8.41
N PRO A 50 -14.08 -5.05 -9.20
CA PRO A 50 -13.07 -4.39 -10.00
C PRO A 50 -11.95 -3.87 -9.10
N PHE A 51 -10.71 -3.95 -9.59
CA PHE A 51 -9.55 -3.46 -8.86
C PHE A 51 -9.70 -1.96 -8.55
N ASN A 52 -9.47 -1.57 -7.29
CA ASN A 52 -9.56 -0.19 -6.85
C ASN A 52 -8.17 0.30 -6.39
N ALA A 53 -7.54 1.13 -7.22
CA ALA A 53 -6.22 1.69 -6.94
C ALA A 53 -6.21 2.66 -5.76
N ASP A 54 -7.28 3.45 -5.60
CA ASP A 54 -7.42 4.39 -4.47
C ASP A 54 -7.45 3.64 -3.15
N TYR A 55 -8.21 2.53 -3.09
CA TYR A 55 -8.26 1.68 -1.90
C TYR A 55 -6.88 1.14 -1.50
N VAL A 56 -6.12 0.60 -2.47
CA VAL A 56 -4.78 0.07 -2.19
C VAL A 56 -3.82 1.19 -1.78
N ALA A 57 -3.89 2.36 -2.43
CA ALA A 57 -3.05 3.51 -2.08
C ALA A 57 -3.34 4.03 -0.66
N THR A 58 -4.62 4.16 -0.29
CA THR A 58 -5.03 4.54 1.07
C THR A 58 -4.60 3.50 2.09
N ASN A 59 -4.79 2.21 1.79
CA ASN A 59 -4.36 1.12 2.68
C ASN A 59 -2.84 1.16 2.92
N LEU A 60 -2.04 1.36 1.86
CA LEU A 60 -0.58 1.51 1.98
C LEU A 60 -0.19 2.73 2.84
N TYR A 61 -0.86 3.86 2.66
CA TYR A 61 -0.65 5.04 3.50
C TYR A 61 -0.95 4.74 4.97
N ASP A 62 -2.09 4.09 5.25
CA ASP A 62 -2.50 3.78 6.62
C ASP A 62 -1.57 2.79 7.31
N ILE A 63 -1.06 1.80 6.58
CA ILE A 63 -0.07 0.85 7.09
C ILE A 63 1.26 1.53 7.42
N MET A 64 1.74 2.47 6.58
CA MET A 64 3.09 3.03 6.68
C MET A 64 3.18 4.38 7.43
N LYS A 65 2.06 5.07 7.71
CA LYS A 65 2.11 6.41 8.33
C LYS A 65 2.58 6.41 9.78
N GLY A 66 2.41 5.29 10.48
CA GLY A 66 2.76 5.12 11.88
C GLY A 66 4.23 4.75 12.10
N SER A 67 4.69 4.76 13.34
CA SER A 67 6.07 4.39 13.71
C SER A 67 6.34 2.88 13.68
N PHE A 68 5.29 2.06 13.55
CA PHE A 68 5.36 0.61 13.52
C PHE A 68 4.66 0.12 12.27
N THR A 69 5.45 -0.37 11.33
CA THR A 69 4.95 -0.95 10.11
C THR A 69 5.35 -2.41 10.10
N ASP A 70 4.38 -3.31 10.03
CA ASP A 70 4.69 -4.68 9.68
C ASP A 70 4.95 -4.74 8.17
N GLU A 71 6.18 -5.06 7.81
CA GLU A 71 6.56 -5.26 6.42
C GLU A 71 5.67 -6.29 5.72
N GLN A 72 5.13 -7.27 6.45
CA GLN A 72 4.22 -8.28 5.91
C GLN A 72 2.89 -7.67 5.45
N ASP A 73 2.36 -6.68 6.17
CA ASP A 73 1.12 -5.99 5.79
C ASP A 73 1.29 -5.25 4.45
N ILE A 74 2.45 -4.62 4.22
CA ILE A 74 2.79 -4.01 2.93
C ILE A 74 2.83 -5.08 1.83
N MET A 75 3.49 -6.22 2.08
CA MET A 75 3.61 -7.29 1.10
C MET A 75 2.26 -7.91 0.77
N ASP A 76 1.37 -8.07 1.75
CA ASP A 76 0.03 -8.62 1.57
C ASP A 76 -0.89 -7.64 0.83
N ALA A 77 -0.81 -6.34 1.15
CA ALA A 77 -1.51 -5.29 0.40
C ALA A 77 -1.13 -5.27 -1.09
N LEU A 78 0.13 -5.61 -1.40
CA LEU A 78 0.66 -5.64 -2.77
C LEU A 78 0.66 -7.02 -3.42
N LYS A 79 0.29 -8.08 -2.70
CA LYS A 79 0.46 -9.48 -3.15
C LYS A 79 -0.25 -9.76 -4.47
N ASN A 80 -1.51 -9.34 -4.58
CA ASN A 80 -2.36 -9.58 -5.75
C ASN A 80 -2.38 -8.40 -6.74
N VAL A 81 -1.54 -7.38 -6.52
CA VAL A 81 -1.42 -6.22 -7.41
C VAL A 81 -0.43 -6.54 -8.53
N ASN A 82 -0.84 -6.46 -9.79
CA ASN A 82 0.06 -6.62 -10.94
C ASN A 82 0.76 -5.30 -11.32
N ALA A 83 1.68 -5.31 -12.29
CA ALA A 83 2.44 -4.12 -12.66
C ALA A 83 1.58 -2.93 -13.15
N TYR A 84 0.59 -3.19 -14.01
CA TYR A 84 -0.31 -2.13 -14.48
C TYR A 84 -1.13 -1.51 -13.34
N GLN A 85 -1.67 -2.36 -12.46
CA GLN A 85 -2.39 -1.94 -11.27
C GLN A 85 -1.48 -1.18 -10.29
N PHE A 86 -0.23 -1.60 -10.13
CA PHE A 86 0.73 -0.91 -9.27
C PHE A 86 1.08 0.48 -9.79
N GLN A 87 1.16 0.67 -11.12
CA GLN A 87 1.29 2.01 -11.71
C GLN A 87 0.12 2.91 -11.34
N GLN A 88 -1.11 2.40 -11.39
CA GLN A 88 -2.31 3.12 -10.95
C GLN A 88 -2.21 3.47 -9.45
N VAL A 89 -1.74 2.55 -8.61
CA VAL A 89 -1.52 2.79 -7.18
C VAL A 89 -0.48 3.88 -6.93
N ILE A 90 0.65 3.89 -7.64
CA ILE A 90 1.67 4.95 -7.55
C ILE A 90 1.03 6.31 -7.85
N ILE A 91 0.23 6.40 -8.91
CA ILE A 91 -0.45 7.64 -9.31
C ILE A 91 -1.43 8.09 -8.22
N LYS A 92 -2.23 7.17 -7.67
CA LYS A 92 -3.22 7.48 -6.63
C LYS A 92 -2.60 7.81 -5.27
N PHE A 93 -1.49 7.17 -4.92
CA PHE A 93 -0.75 7.49 -3.70
C PHE A 93 -0.17 8.91 -3.73
N ALA A 94 0.21 9.37 -4.94
CA ALA A 94 0.83 10.67 -5.18
C ALA A 94 2.08 10.88 -4.30
N LYS A 95 2.23 12.05 -3.69
CA LYS A 95 3.28 12.32 -2.70
C LYS A 95 2.62 12.63 -1.35
N GLN A 96 3.18 12.08 -0.29
CA GLN A 96 2.65 12.20 1.06
C GLN A 96 3.73 12.70 2.01
N SER A 97 3.36 13.51 3.00
CA SER A 97 4.28 14.03 4.02
C SER A 97 4.91 12.89 4.81
N TYR A 98 6.23 12.81 4.81
CA TYR A 98 6.94 11.67 5.37
C TYR A 98 8.30 12.02 5.92
N ASN A 99 8.64 11.45 7.08
CA ASN A 99 9.96 11.52 7.66
C ASN A 99 10.71 10.22 7.37
N THR A 100 11.59 10.25 6.38
CA THR A 100 12.41 9.09 5.99
C THR A 100 13.43 8.68 7.04
N THR A 101 13.75 9.56 8.00
CA THR A 101 14.68 9.27 9.09
C THR A 101 14.01 8.44 10.18
N THR A 102 12.76 8.75 10.52
CA THR A 102 12.01 8.04 11.56
C THR A 102 11.04 7.00 11.04
N GLY A 103 10.77 6.98 9.73
CA GLY A 103 9.84 6.05 9.10
C GLY A 103 8.39 6.27 9.56
N ASN A 104 7.94 7.53 9.60
CA ASN A 104 6.60 7.92 10.02
C ASN A 104 6.27 9.36 9.59
N GLN A 105 5.12 9.89 10.01
CA GLN A 105 4.73 11.28 9.77
C GLN A 105 5.05 12.24 10.94
N TYR A 106 5.92 11.84 11.87
CA TYR A 106 6.23 12.68 13.02
C TYR A 106 7.16 13.84 12.63
N ASN A 107 6.74 15.06 12.99
CA ASN A 107 7.50 16.28 12.77
C ASN A 107 7.96 16.88 14.11
N PHE A 108 9.24 16.74 14.44
CA PHE A 108 9.84 17.34 15.65
C PHE A 108 9.89 18.87 15.60
N TRP A 109 9.77 19.48 14.40
CA TRP A 109 9.92 20.92 14.22
C TRP A 109 8.72 21.51 13.46
N PRO A 110 7.71 22.04 14.17
CA PRO A 110 6.43 22.44 13.55
C PRO A 110 6.55 23.60 12.55
N LEU A 111 7.67 24.32 12.53
CA LEU A 111 7.93 25.42 11.59
C LEU A 111 8.46 24.95 10.23
N THR A 112 8.85 23.68 10.10
CA THR A 112 9.34 23.10 8.85
C THR A 112 8.47 21.90 8.50
N PRO A 113 7.61 21.99 7.47
CA PRO A 113 6.78 20.85 7.07
C PRO A 113 7.66 19.69 6.62
N LEU A 114 7.18 18.46 6.84
CA LEU A 114 7.84 17.28 6.32
C LEU A 114 7.87 17.31 4.78
N PRO A 115 8.90 16.73 4.15
CA PRO A 115 8.94 16.61 2.71
C PRO A 115 7.81 15.72 2.19
N LEU A 116 7.33 16.03 0.99
CA LEU A 116 6.34 15.23 0.27
C LEU A 116 7.06 14.15 -0.53
N GLU A 117 6.96 12.90 -0.07
CA GLU A 117 7.69 11.77 -0.63
C GLU A 117 6.78 10.83 -1.44
N PRO A 118 7.26 10.28 -2.58
CA PRO A 118 6.49 9.35 -3.40
C PRO A 118 6.48 7.94 -2.80
N LEU A 119 5.54 7.09 -3.23
CA LEU A 119 5.39 5.71 -2.75
C LEU A 119 6.69 4.89 -2.77
N LYS A 120 7.55 5.09 -3.77
CA LYS A 120 8.88 4.44 -3.85
C LYS A 120 9.71 4.68 -2.59
N VAL A 121 9.78 5.93 -2.12
CA VAL A 121 10.60 6.32 -0.97
C VAL A 121 10.02 5.72 0.31
N TRP A 122 8.69 5.77 0.47
CA TRP A 122 8.00 5.12 1.58
C TRP A 122 8.30 3.62 1.64
N LEU A 123 8.13 2.89 0.52
CA LEU A 123 8.43 1.46 0.45
C LEU A 123 9.91 1.16 0.73
N ARG A 124 10.83 2.03 0.31
CA ARG A 124 12.27 1.87 0.56
C ARG A 124 12.63 2.05 2.03
N THR A 125 11.96 2.97 2.72
CA THR A 125 12.16 3.21 4.15
C THR A 125 11.54 2.11 5.00
N GLU A 126 10.34 1.64 4.64
CA GLU A 126 9.59 0.69 5.47
C GLU A 126 9.97 -0.78 5.26
N LEU A 127 10.48 -1.15 4.09
CA LEU A 127 10.84 -2.53 3.80
C LEU A 127 12.34 -2.80 3.99
N SER A 128 12.65 -3.97 4.53
CA SER A 128 13.96 -4.59 4.42
C SER A 128 14.43 -4.71 2.96
N ASP A 129 15.75 -4.72 2.76
CA ASP A 129 16.34 -4.75 1.42
C ASP A 129 15.87 -5.94 0.58
N SER A 130 15.68 -7.10 1.22
CA SER A 130 15.18 -8.31 0.58
C SER A 130 13.75 -8.15 0.06
N LYS A 131 12.83 -7.61 0.87
CA LYS A 131 11.43 -7.41 0.49
C LYS A 131 11.27 -6.28 -0.52
N TYR A 132 12.02 -5.19 -0.35
CA TYR A 132 12.07 -4.12 -1.34
C TYR A 132 12.55 -4.65 -2.70
N ASN A 133 13.61 -5.47 -2.72
CA ASN A 133 14.09 -6.09 -3.95
C ASN A 133 13.07 -7.06 -4.56
N THR A 134 12.32 -7.78 -3.73
CA THR A 134 11.22 -8.64 -4.19
C THR A 134 10.15 -7.83 -4.93
N LEU A 135 9.71 -6.69 -4.38
CA LEU A 135 8.78 -5.79 -5.06
C LEU A 135 9.38 -5.17 -6.32
N ARG A 136 10.65 -4.77 -6.27
CA ARG A 136 11.38 -4.22 -7.42
C ARG A 136 11.40 -5.20 -8.59
N LEU A 137 11.68 -6.48 -8.33
CA LEU A 137 11.66 -7.54 -9.35
C LEU A 137 10.24 -7.80 -9.87
N LYS A 138 9.24 -7.81 -8.98
CA LYS A 138 7.83 -7.98 -9.36
C LYS A 138 7.34 -6.88 -10.31
N TYR A 139 7.78 -5.64 -10.09
CA TYR A 139 7.35 -4.46 -10.86
C TYR A 139 8.42 -3.90 -11.78
N GLN A 140 9.44 -4.70 -12.12
CA GLN A 140 10.61 -4.26 -12.89
C GLN A 140 10.27 -3.64 -14.25
N SER A 141 9.16 -4.05 -14.88
CA SER A 141 8.72 -3.51 -16.16
C SER A 141 8.36 -2.02 -16.13
N LEU A 142 8.13 -1.47 -14.93
CA LEU A 142 7.74 -0.08 -14.78
C LEU A 142 8.92 0.87 -14.52
N ASN A 143 10.10 0.36 -14.17
CA ASN A 143 11.27 1.17 -13.76
C ASN A 143 11.00 2.20 -12.64
N TYR A 144 9.94 2.04 -11.84
CA TYR A 144 9.59 2.98 -10.76
C TYR A 144 10.20 2.61 -9.39
N LEU A 145 10.61 1.37 -9.17
CA LEU A 145 11.20 0.89 -7.90
C LEU A 145 12.71 0.67 -7.99
#